data_AF-A0A6P7TWI1-F1
#
_entry.id   AF-A0A6P7TWI1-F1
#
_cell.length_a   1.000
_cell.length_b   1.000
_cell.length_c   1.000
_cell.angle_alpha   90.00
_cell.angle_beta   90.00
_cell.angle_gamma   90.00
#
_symmetry.space_group_name_H-M   'P 1'
#
loop_
_entity.id
_entity.type
_entity.pdbx_description
1 polymer ?
#
loop_
_entity_poly.entity_id
_entity_poly.type
_entity_poly.pdbx_seq_one_letter_code
_entity_poly.pdbx_strand_id
1 'polypeptide(L)'
;MIIAKNKAAHNSGEKLIKPAAFEMARILFGPDAVTKLKDIPLSNDSISRRISELSSDILKQLIERINKSKCRISIQLDESTDISNVCQLVSYVRFVDDENIIDEFLFCLEMDGHTRGEDIFNIFDNFMKTNKIQWDKVGSICTDGAPAMIGHQSGLVTRIKDLVPDIVTRHCALHKYALCSKTMCSSLRETLNTIVKVINYIRSRPLNHRIFQTLCEDGCNTCDGIQGQLRIYLSPLL
;
A
#
# COMPACT_ATOMS: atom_id res chain seq x y z
N MET A 1 -1.59 -11.09 15.74
CA MET A 1 -0.30 -11.81 15.75
C MET A 1 0.86 -10.81 15.77
N ILE A 2 1.78 -10.87 16.76
CA ILE A 2 2.84 -9.85 16.96
C ILE A 2 3.83 -9.78 15.79
N ILE A 3 4.19 -10.94 15.21
CA ILE A 3 5.12 -11.03 14.07
C ILE A 3 4.60 -10.19 12.89
N ALA A 4 3.32 -10.37 12.52
CA ALA A 4 2.69 -9.58 11.45
C ALA A 4 2.58 -8.09 11.82
N LYS A 5 2.21 -7.76 13.06
CA LYS A 5 2.12 -6.36 13.52
C LYS A 5 3.46 -5.61 13.39
N ASN A 6 4.57 -6.31 13.54
CA ASN A 6 5.92 -5.73 13.43
C ASN A 6 6.55 -5.92 12.05
N LYS A 7 5.80 -6.42 11.05
CA LYS A 7 6.31 -6.71 9.70
C LYS A 7 7.56 -7.61 9.71
N ALA A 8 7.69 -8.48 10.70
CA ALA A 8 8.81 -9.39 10.83
C ALA A 8 8.60 -10.64 9.96
N ALA A 9 9.70 -11.30 9.56
CA ALA A 9 9.64 -12.53 8.78
C ALA A 9 8.87 -13.63 9.54
N HIS A 10 7.95 -14.30 8.87
CA HIS A 10 7.10 -15.34 9.48
C HIS A 10 7.92 -16.50 10.08
N ASN A 11 9.08 -16.81 9.50
CA ASN A 11 10.04 -17.79 10.02
C ASN A 11 10.68 -17.39 11.37
N SER A 12 10.56 -16.14 11.81
CA SER A 12 11.14 -15.66 13.07
C SER A 12 10.47 -16.31 14.28
N GLY A 13 9.20 -16.71 14.14
CA GLY A 13 8.50 -17.48 15.17
C GLY A 13 9.20 -18.80 15.47
N GLU A 14 9.58 -19.53 14.43
CA GLU A 14 10.24 -20.84 14.55
C GLU A 14 11.72 -20.72 14.88
N LYS A 15 12.43 -19.80 14.22
CA LYS A 15 13.90 -19.71 14.32
C LYS A 15 14.39 -18.99 15.57
N LEU A 16 13.61 -18.07 16.13
CA LEU A 16 14.08 -17.19 17.20
C LEU A 16 13.14 -17.22 18.42
N ILE A 17 11.85 -16.95 18.20
CA ILE A 17 10.90 -16.77 19.31
C ILE A 17 10.66 -18.09 20.05
N LYS A 18 10.44 -19.20 19.34
CA LYS A 18 10.16 -20.51 19.95
C LYS A 18 11.37 -21.04 20.74
N PRO A 19 12.62 -21.03 20.22
CA PRO A 19 13.80 -21.42 20.99
C PRO A 19 14.05 -20.53 22.21
N ALA A 20 13.91 -19.21 22.08
CA ALA A 20 14.05 -18.30 23.21
C ALA A 20 13.00 -18.54 24.30
N ALA A 21 11.75 -18.79 23.91
CA ALA A 21 10.67 -19.12 24.84
C ALA A 21 10.91 -20.44 25.58
N PHE A 22 11.47 -21.45 24.89
CA PHE A 22 11.87 -22.71 25.53
C PHE A 22 12.96 -22.49 26.57
N GLU A 23 13.99 -21.71 26.25
CA GLU A 23 15.10 -21.47 27.17
C GLU A 23 14.64 -20.70 28.42
N MET A 24 13.82 -19.65 28.24
CA MET A 24 13.23 -18.93 29.37
C MET A 24 12.36 -19.83 30.24
N ALA A 25 11.49 -20.65 29.62
CA ALA A 25 10.60 -21.53 30.36
C ALA A 25 11.37 -22.63 31.12
N ARG A 26 12.44 -23.15 30.51
CA ARG A 26 13.33 -24.12 31.15
C ARG A 26 13.98 -23.55 32.40
N ILE A 27 14.47 -22.31 32.34
CA ILE A 27 15.15 -21.63 33.47
C ILE A 27 14.15 -21.27 34.58
N LEU A 28 12.99 -20.71 34.23
CA LEU A 28 12.06 -20.13 35.19
C LEU A 28 11.07 -21.16 35.80
N PHE A 29 10.64 -22.15 35.00
CA PHE A 29 9.53 -23.03 35.34
C PHE A 29 9.89 -24.52 35.21
N GLY A 30 11.12 -24.83 34.82
CA GLY A 30 11.60 -26.21 34.65
C GLY A 30 11.18 -26.86 33.32
N PRO A 31 11.60 -28.12 33.10
CA PRO A 31 11.44 -28.81 31.82
C PRO A 31 9.97 -29.12 31.45
N ASP A 32 9.09 -29.32 32.43
CA ASP A 32 7.68 -29.63 32.18
C ASP A 32 6.94 -28.47 31.48
N ALA A 33 7.33 -27.22 31.78
CA ALA A 33 6.79 -26.04 31.13
C ALA A 33 7.18 -25.97 29.64
N VAL A 34 8.39 -26.44 29.28
CA VAL A 34 8.84 -26.51 27.89
C VAL A 34 7.97 -27.46 27.09
N THR A 35 7.57 -28.60 27.67
CA THR A 35 6.69 -29.57 27.01
C THR A 35 5.36 -28.95 26.63
N LYS A 36 4.74 -28.16 27.51
CA LYS A 36 3.50 -27.42 27.21
C LYS A 36 3.69 -26.37 26.11
N LEU A 37 4.87 -25.74 26.02
CA LEU A 37 5.18 -24.78 24.96
C LEU A 37 5.41 -25.42 23.59
N LYS A 38 5.80 -26.72 23.54
CA LYS A 38 5.99 -27.43 22.27
C LYS A 38 4.69 -27.47 21.45
N ASP A 39 3.56 -27.59 22.14
CA ASP A 39 2.21 -27.66 21.57
C ASP A 39 1.77 -26.34 20.91
N ILE A 40 2.46 -25.23 21.16
CA ILE A 40 2.15 -23.96 20.50
C ILE A 40 2.61 -24.01 19.03
N PRO A 41 1.69 -23.86 18.06
CA PRO A 41 2.02 -23.91 16.63
C PRO A 41 2.63 -22.58 16.18
N LEU A 42 3.96 -22.50 16.31
CA LEU A 42 4.81 -21.40 15.86
C LEU A 42 5.72 -21.81 14.69
N SER A 43 5.41 -22.93 14.01
CA SER A 43 6.13 -23.29 12.78
C SER A 43 5.91 -22.24 11.69
N ASN A 44 6.85 -22.16 10.76
CA ASN A 44 6.78 -21.32 9.59
C ASN A 44 5.43 -21.43 8.87
N ASP A 45 4.98 -22.66 8.62
CA ASP A 45 3.74 -22.95 7.91
C ASP A 45 2.50 -22.52 8.70
N SER A 46 2.53 -22.72 10.03
CA SER A 46 1.43 -22.30 10.91
C SER A 46 1.28 -20.79 10.94
N ILE A 47 2.39 -20.06 11.00
CA ILE A 47 2.40 -18.60 11.00
C ILE A 47 2.00 -18.08 9.62
N SER A 48 2.51 -18.67 8.54
CA SER A 48 2.14 -18.32 7.16
C SER A 48 0.64 -18.49 6.94
N ARG A 49 0.07 -19.66 7.30
CA ARG A 49 -1.38 -19.90 7.20
C ARG A 49 -2.19 -18.87 7.99
N ARG A 50 -1.78 -18.54 9.22
CA ARG A 50 -2.46 -17.52 10.04
C ARG A 50 -2.39 -16.13 9.41
N ILE A 51 -1.28 -15.76 8.77
CA ILE A 51 -1.19 -14.48 8.02
C ILE A 51 -2.18 -14.49 6.86
N SER A 52 -2.24 -15.57 6.09
CA SER A 52 -3.15 -15.68 4.94
C SER A 52 -4.62 -15.66 5.36
N GLU A 53 -4.98 -16.35 6.44
CA GLU A 53 -6.34 -16.33 7.00
C GLU A 53 -6.74 -14.93 7.48
N LEU A 54 -5.85 -14.23 8.20
CA LEU A 54 -6.08 -12.85 8.63
C LEU A 54 -6.20 -11.89 7.44
N SER A 55 -5.36 -12.06 6.43
CA SER A 55 -5.42 -11.25 5.20
C SER A 55 -6.74 -11.46 4.47
N SER A 56 -7.19 -12.72 4.33
CA SER A 56 -8.49 -13.04 3.73
C SER A 56 -9.65 -12.45 4.51
N ASP A 57 -9.61 -12.49 5.84
CA ASP A 57 -10.63 -11.90 6.70
C ASP A 57 -10.69 -10.37 6.57
N ILE A 58 -9.53 -9.70 6.59
CA ILE A 58 -9.43 -8.24 6.35
C ILE A 58 -10.00 -7.88 4.99
N LEU A 59 -9.63 -8.62 3.93
CA LEU A 59 -10.15 -8.39 2.60
C LEU A 59 -11.67 -8.54 2.57
N LYS A 60 -12.23 -9.62 3.14
CA LYS A 60 -13.68 -9.82 3.21
C LYS A 60 -14.39 -8.65 3.89
N GLN A 61 -13.90 -8.21 5.05
CA GLN A 61 -14.46 -7.06 5.76
C GLN A 61 -14.39 -5.77 4.92
N LEU A 62 -13.27 -5.54 4.22
CA LEU A 62 -13.11 -4.40 3.31
C LEU A 62 -14.12 -4.45 2.15
N ILE A 63 -14.28 -5.61 1.50
CA ILE A 63 -15.24 -5.80 0.41
C ILE A 63 -16.68 -5.57 0.88
N GLU A 64 -17.04 -6.03 2.08
CA GLU A 64 -18.35 -5.77 2.66
C GLU A 64 -18.60 -4.27 2.86
N ARG A 65 -17.61 -3.52 3.36
CA ARG A 65 -17.69 -2.07 3.55
C ARG A 65 -17.81 -1.33 2.21
N ILE A 66 -17.02 -1.72 1.21
CA ILE A 66 -17.10 -1.20 -0.15
C ILE A 66 -18.51 -1.39 -0.74
N ASN A 67 -19.07 -2.59 -0.59
CA ASN A 67 -20.40 -2.90 -1.12
C ASN A 67 -21.51 -2.18 -0.35
N LYS A 68 -21.36 -1.95 0.96
CA LYS A 68 -22.30 -1.19 1.80
C LYS A 68 -22.22 0.32 1.61
N SER A 69 -21.10 0.84 1.14
CA SER A 69 -20.92 2.27 0.86
C SER A 69 -22.10 2.82 0.05
N LYS A 70 -22.59 4.02 0.37
CA LYS A 70 -23.69 4.63 -0.40
C LYS A 70 -23.21 5.28 -1.70
N CYS A 71 -21.93 5.65 -1.76
CA CYS A 71 -21.33 6.33 -2.90
C CYS A 71 -20.59 5.34 -3.81
N ARG A 72 -20.29 5.77 -5.03
CA ARG A 72 -19.35 5.05 -5.90
C ARG A 72 -17.93 5.18 -5.34
N ILE A 73 -17.14 4.13 -5.49
CA ILE A 73 -15.75 4.07 -5.02
C ILE A 73 -14.79 4.66 -6.05
N SER A 74 -13.60 5.01 -5.60
CA SER A 74 -12.49 5.42 -6.46
C SER A 74 -11.35 4.44 -6.28
N ILE A 75 -10.75 3.98 -7.38
CA ILE A 75 -9.68 2.98 -7.34
C ILE A 75 -8.42 3.60 -7.91
N GLN A 76 -7.31 3.46 -7.21
CA GLN A 76 -5.98 3.77 -7.73
C GLN A 76 -5.28 2.48 -8.09
N LEU A 77 -4.68 2.45 -9.28
CA LEU A 77 -3.90 1.33 -9.78
C LEU A 77 -2.51 1.82 -10.18
N ASP A 78 -1.51 1.06 -9.74
CA ASP A 78 -0.12 1.31 -10.06
C ASP A 78 0.60 0.00 -10.36
N GLU A 79 1.52 0.05 -11.32
CA GLU A 79 2.39 -1.07 -11.64
C GLU A 79 3.69 -0.90 -10.83
N SER A 80 4.11 -1.94 -10.11
CA SER A 80 5.37 -1.96 -9.39
C SER A 80 6.19 -3.19 -9.79
N THR A 81 7.51 -3.06 -9.77
CA THR A 81 8.42 -4.19 -10.00
C THR A 81 9.13 -4.49 -8.68
N ASP A 82 9.04 -5.74 -8.21
CA ASP A 82 9.72 -6.14 -6.99
C ASP A 82 11.22 -6.42 -7.21
N ILE A 83 11.93 -6.72 -6.11
CA ILE A 83 13.37 -7.03 -6.14
C ILE A 83 13.73 -8.29 -6.94
N SER A 84 12.74 -9.13 -7.25
CA SER A 84 12.87 -10.36 -8.02
C SER A 84 12.50 -10.14 -9.50
N ASN A 85 12.31 -8.88 -9.93
CA ASN A 85 11.87 -8.48 -11.26
C ASN A 85 10.48 -9.00 -11.64
N VAL A 86 9.66 -9.33 -10.64
CA VAL A 86 8.27 -9.71 -10.85
C VAL A 86 7.43 -8.44 -10.87
N CYS A 87 6.59 -8.32 -11.90
CA CYS A 87 5.67 -7.21 -12.01
C CYS A 87 4.43 -7.46 -11.16
N GLN A 88 4.00 -6.46 -10.40
CA GLN A 88 2.88 -6.52 -9.48
C GLN A 88 1.93 -5.35 -9.74
N LEU A 89 0.64 -5.66 -9.83
CA LEU A 89 -0.43 -4.68 -9.85
C LEU A 89 -0.85 -4.36 -8.43
N VAL A 90 -0.62 -3.13 -8.00
CA VAL A 90 -0.97 -2.64 -6.67
C VAL A 90 -2.21 -1.76 -6.78
N SER A 91 -3.17 -1.99 -5.88
CA SER A 91 -4.41 -1.24 -5.85
C SER A 91 -4.75 -0.69 -4.47
N TYR A 92 -5.22 0.55 -4.46
CA TYR A 92 -5.85 1.21 -3.32
C TYR A 92 -7.28 1.60 -3.68
N VAL A 93 -8.16 1.57 -2.69
CA VAL A 93 -9.55 1.98 -2.82
C VAL A 93 -9.86 3.12 -1.87
N ARG A 94 -10.55 4.12 -2.40
CA ARG A 94 -11.15 5.21 -1.65
C ARG A 94 -12.66 5.09 -1.69
N PHE A 95 -13.29 5.08 -0.53
CA PHE A 95 -14.75 5.02 -0.41
C PHE A 95 -15.25 5.79 0.80
N VAL A 96 -16.55 6.07 0.83
CA VAL A 96 -17.21 6.67 1.98
C VAL A 96 -17.75 5.56 2.87
N ASP A 97 -17.36 5.58 4.14
CA ASP A 97 -17.89 4.71 5.18
C ASP A 97 -18.51 5.59 6.26
N ASP A 98 -19.83 5.52 6.40
CA ASP A 98 -20.66 6.49 7.11
C ASP A 98 -20.42 7.94 6.61
N GLU A 99 -19.68 8.74 7.39
CA GLU A 99 -19.34 10.14 7.08
C GLU A 99 -17.84 10.35 6.82
N ASN A 100 -17.05 9.27 6.85
CA ASN A 100 -15.60 9.31 6.69
C ASN A 100 -15.17 8.88 5.30
N ILE A 101 -14.19 9.58 4.74
CA ILE A 101 -13.48 9.13 3.53
C ILE A 101 -12.38 8.17 4.00
N ILE A 102 -12.47 6.93 3.55
CA ILE A 102 -11.56 5.86 3.90
C ILE A 102 -10.68 5.54 2.69
N ASP A 103 -9.37 5.50 2.92
CA ASP A 103 -8.36 5.01 1.97
C ASP A 103 -7.78 3.71 2.51
N GLU A 104 -7.95 2.63 1.77
CA GLU A 104 -7.46 1.31 2.17
C GLU A 104 -6.72 0.61 1.04
N PHE A 105 -5.76 -0.22 1.42
CA PHE A 105 -5.10 -1.13 0.49
C PHE A 105 -6.10 -2.20 0.04
N LEU A 106 -6.26 -2.37 -1.27
CA LEU A 106 -7.24 -3.31 -1.83
C LEU A 106 -6.58 -4.64 -2.19
N PHE A 107 -5.53 -4.62 -3.00
CA PHE A 107 -4.77 -5.82 -3.36
C PHE A 107 -3.36 -5.49 -3.86
N CYS A 108 -2.50 -6.51 -3.85
CA CYS A 108 -1.28 -6.57 -4.62
C CYS A 108 -1.27 -7.94 -5.31
N LEU A 109 -1.30 -7.96 -6.63
CA LEU A 109 -1.40 -9.18 -7.43
C LEU A 109 -0.22 -9.25 -8.38
N GLU A 110 0.40 -10.42 -8.43
CA GLU A 110 1.46 -10.72 -9.39
C GLU A 110 0.90 -10.76 -10.81
N MET A 111 1.69 -10.28 -11.78
CA MET A 111 1.37 -10.31 -13.19
C MET A 111 2.37 -11.20 -13.93
N ASP A 112 1.86 -12.27 -14.53
CA ASP A 112 2.68 -13.21 -15.29
C ASP A 112 2.93 -12.71 -16.72
N GLY A 113 4.21 -12.51 -17.06
CA GLY A 113 4.67 -12.30 -18.44
C GLY A 113 4.52 -10.87 -18.96
N HIS A 114 3.30 -10.44 -19.30
CA HIS A 114 3.05 -9.18 -20.02
C HIS A 114 2.30 -8.14 -19.18
N THR A 115 2.63 -6.87 -19.41
CA THR A 115 2.06 -5.71 -18.70
C THR A 115 1.18 -4.87 -19.63
N ARG A 116 0.51 -5.50 -20.60
CA ARG A 116 -0.37 -4.77 -21.53
C ARG A 116 -1.67 -4.40 -20.82
N GLY A 117 -2.35 -3.38 -21.33
CA GLY A 117 -3.65 -2.95 -20.76
C GLY A 117 -4.70 -4.05 -20.70
N GLU A 118 -4.62 -5.06 -21.57
CA GLU A 118 -5.46 -6.27 -21.51
C GLU A 118 -5.12 -7.19 -20.34
N ASP A 119 -3.84 -7.45 -20.10
CA ASP A 119 -3.38 -8.32 -19.02
C ASP A 119 -3.77 -7.71 -17.67
N ILE A 120 -3.51 -6.40 -17.51
CA ILE A 120 -3.89 -5.63 -16.33
C ILE A 120 -5.42 -5.66 -16.14
N PHE A 121 -6.19 -5.48 -17.22
CA PHE A 121 -7.64 -5.53 -17.17
C PHE A 121 -8.15 -6.91 -16.73
N ASN A 122 -7.60 -7.99 -17.29
CA ASN A 122 -8.02 -9.35 -16.97
C ASN A 122 -7.75 -9.71 -15.51
N ILE A 123 -6.57 -9.33 -14.98
CA ILE A 123 -6.23 -9.53 -13.57
C ILE A 123 -7.20 -8.76 -12.67
N PHE A 124 -7.43 -7.48 -13.00
CA PHE A 124 -8.31 -6.63 -12.22
C PHE A 124 -9.78 -7.08 -12.28
N ASP A 125 -10.29 -7.41 -13.46
CA ASP A 125 -11.65 -7.92 -13.67
C ASP A 125 -11.86 -9.27 -12.96
N ASN A 126 -10.87 -10.16 -12.99
CA ASN A 126 -10.92 -11.41 -12.23
C ASN A 126 -11.00 -11.14 -10.71
N PHE A 127 -10.23 -10.17 -10.20
CA PHE A 127 -10.34 -9.75 -8.80
C PHE A 127 -11.74 -9.21 -8.48
N MET A 128 -12.28 -8.33 -9.33
CA MET A 128 -13.62 -7.74 -9.14
C MET A 128 -14.71 -8.83 -9.13
N LYS A 129 -14.66 -9.77 -10.08
CA LYS A 129 -15.59 -10.91 -10.17
C LYS A 129 -15.49 -11.84 -8.97
N THR A 130 -14.28 -12.23 -8.58
CA THR A 130 -14.03 -13.13 -7.44
C THR A 130 -14.56 -12.55 -6.14
N ASN A 131 -14.38 -11.23 -5.95
CA ASN A 131 -14.83 -10.52 -4.75
C ASN A 131 -16.24 -9.92 -4.88
N LYS A 132 -16.94 -10.18 -5.99
CA LYS A 132 -18.32 -9.72 -6.24
C LYS A 132 -18.47 -8.19 -6.10
N ILE A 133 -17.45 -7.44 -6.54
CA ILE A 133 -17.54 -5.98 -6.66
C ILE A 133 -18.07 -5.67 -8.05
N GLN A 134 -19.21 -5.00 -8.13
CA GLN A 134 -19.81 -4.64 -9.41
C GLN A 134 -19.10 -3.42 -10.01
N TRP A 135 -18.99 -3.38 -11.34
CA TRP A 135 -18.29 -2.30 -12.05
C TRP A 135 -18.99 -0.94 -11.94
N ASP A 136 -20.31 -0.92 -11.87
CA ASP A 136 -21.13 0.27 -11.60
C ASP A 136 -20.78 0.95 -10.27
N LYS A 137 -20.28 0.17 -9.30
CA LYS A 137 -19.79 0.67 -8.02
C LYS A 137 -18.56 1.56 -8.19
N VAL A 138 -17.78 1.35 -9.24
CA VAL A 138 -16.56 2.11 -9.51
C VAL A 138 -16.91 3.41 -10.23
N GLY A 139 -16.72 4.54 -9.54
CA GLY A 139 -17.00 5.88 -10.06
C GLY A 139 -15.77 6.57 -10.63
N SER A 140 -14.57 6.21 -10.15
CA SER A 140 -13.35 6.72 -10.74
C SER A 140 -12.16 5.78 -10.66
N ILE A 141 -11.23 5.95 -11.61
CA ILE A 141 -9.96 5.24 -11.66
C ILE A 141 -8.80 6.23 -11.79
N CYS A 142 -7.73 5.98 -11.04
CA CYS A 142 -6.49 6.75 -11.04
C CYS A 142 -5.32 5.84 -11.45
N THR A 143 -4.55 6.23 -12.48
CA THR A 143 -3.40 5.43 -12.98
C THR A 143 -2.16 6.31 -13.20
N ASP A 144 -0.99 5.71 -13.32
CA ASP A 144 0.31 6.36 -13.62
C ASP A 144 0.43 7.00 -15.01
N GLY A 145 -0.53 6.71 -15.90
CA GLY A 145 -0.60 7.28 -17.25
C GLY A 145 0.30 6.59 -18.26
N ALA A 146 0.85 5.42 -17.93
CA ALA A 146 1.54 4.60 -18.90
C ALA A 146 0.61 4.25 -20.09
N PRO A 147 1.16 4.04 -21.30
CA PRO A 147 0.36 3.65 -22.46
C PRO A 147 -0.50 2.39 -22.23
N ALA A 148 -0.02 1.43 -21.42
CA ALA A 148 -0.80 0.26 -21.02
C ALA A 148 -2.04 0.61 -20.19
N MET A 149 -1.98 1.68 -19.39
CA MET A 149 -3.09 2.13 -18.57
C MET A 149 -4.10 3.00 -19.34
N ILE A 150 -3.62 4.03 -20.04
CA ILE A 150 -4.47 5.07 -20.65
C ILE A 150 -4.58 5.00 -22.18
N GLY A 151 -3.95 4.01 -22.81
CA GLY A 151 -3.92 3.87 -24.28
C GLY A 151 -5.32 3.87 -24.90
N HIS A 152 -5.54 4.74 -25.88
CA HIS A 152 -6.87 4.98 -26.47
C HIS A 152 -7.52 3.73 -27.09
N GLN A 153 -6.73 2.80 -27.63
CA GLN A 153 -7.27 1.62 -28.32
C GLN A 153 -7.27 0.36 -27.45
N SER A 154 -6.27 0.20 -26.58
CA SER A 154 -6.00 -1.06 -25.89
C SER A 154 -5.60 -0.90 -24.42
N GLY A 155 -5.66 0.32 -23.88
CA GLY A 155 -5.33 0.58 -22.50
C GLY A 155 -6.40 0.06 -21.53
N LEU A 156 -5.99 -0.20 -20.29
CA LEU A 156 -6.88 -0.61 -19.19
C LEU A 156 -8.12 0.29 -19.12
N VAL A 157 -7.92 1.60 -19.07
CA VAL A 157 -8.98 2.59 -18.90
C VAL A 157 -9.99 2.54 -20.05
N THR A 158 -9.53 2.32 -21.27
CA THR A 158 -10.40 2.18 -22.45
C THR A 158 -11.33 0.98 -22.29
N ARG A 159 -10.78 -0.17 -21.88
CA ARG A 159 -11.58 -1.38 -21.64
C ARG A 159 -12.59 -1.20 -20.50
N ILE A 160 -12.24 -0.45 -19.47
CA ILE A 160 -13.16 -0.16 -18.36
C ILE A 160 -14.27 0.79 -18.79
N LYS A 161 -13.99 1.76 -19.67
CA LYS A 161 -15.02 2.64 -20.24
C LYS A 161 -16.06 1.87 -21.06
N ASP A 162 -15.69 0.76 -21.69
CA ASP A 162 -16.65 -0.10 -22.39
C ASP A 162 -17.65 -0.75 -21.42
N LEU A 163 -17.25 -1.00 -20.17
CA LEU A 163 -18.12 -1.52 -19.12
C LEU A 163 -18.90 -0.41 -18.37
N VAL A 164 -18.24 0.74 -18.17
CA VAL A 164 -18.73 1.87 -17.36
C VAL A 164 -18.43 3.16 -18.12
N PRO A 165 -19.28 3.56 -19.09
CA PRO A 165 -18.98 4.70 -19.97
C PRO A 165 -18.81 6.04 -19.25
N ASP A 166 -19.44 6.20 -18.09
CA ASP A 166 -19.42 7.42 -17.28
C ASP A 166 -18.27 7.47 -16.25
N ILE A 167 -17.36 6.50 -16.28
CA ILE A 167 -16.26 6.41 -15.31
C ILE A 167 -15.34 7.63 -15.40
N VAL A 168 -15.04 8.23 -14.25
CA VAL A 168 -14.09 9.35 -14.16
C VAL A 168 -12.67 8.81 -14.15
N THR A 169 -11.84 9.25 -15.08
CA THR A 169 -10.44 8.81 -15.18
C THR A 169 -9.51 9.93 -14.79
N ARG A 170 -8.62 9.67 -13.84
CA ARG A 170 -7.60 10.62 -13.40
C ARG A 170 -6.21 10.04 -13.61
N HIS A 171 -5.28 10.92 -13.94
CA HIS A 171 -3.87 10.57 -14.01
C HIS A 171 -3.22 10.94 -12.66
N CYS A 172 -2.45 10.01 -12.10
CA CYS A 172 -1.91 10.07 -10.75
C CYS A 172 -1.14 11.36 -10.51
N ALA A 173 -1.54 12.11 -9.47
CA ALA A 173 -0.95 13.41 -9.17
C ALA A 173 0.56 13.29 -8.90
N LEU A 174 1.01 12.23 -8.21
CA LEU A 174 2.43 12.01 -7.93
C LEU A 174 3.23 11.82 -9.22
N HIS A 175 2.72 10.99 -10.14
CA HIS A 175 3.33 10.80 -11.46
C HIS A 175 3.32 12.08 -12.29
N LYS A 176 2.23 12.87 -12.25
CA LYS A 176 2.20 14.21 -12.87
C LYS A 176 3.27 15.13 -12.32
N TYR A 177 3.37 15.25 -11.00
CA TYR A 177 4.36 16.12 -10.37
C TYR A 177 5.79 15.68 -10.71
N ALA A 178 6.05 14.37 -10.69
CA ALA A 178 7.34 13.81 -11.09
C ALA A 178 7.66 14.05 -12.58
N LEU A 179 6.65 14.09 -13.46
CA LEU A 179 6.84 14.41 -14.86
C LEU A 179 7.07 15.91 -15.07
N CYS A 180 6.25 16.76 -14.44
CA CYS A 180 6.40 18.21 -14.46
C CYS A 180 7.76 18.65 -13.91
N SER A 181 8.30 17.95 -12.91
CA SER A 181 9.61 18.29 -12.34
C SER A 181 10.78 18.03 -13.30
N LYS A 182 10.58 17.18 -14.30
CA LYS A 182 11.58 16.96 -15.37
C LYS A 182 11.55 18.08 -16.42
N THR A 183 10.40 18.74 -16.60
CA THR A 183 10.19 19.75 -17.65
C THR A 183 10.11 21.19 -17.14
N MET A 184 10.34 21.43 -15.85
CA MET A 184 10.27 22.78 -15.26
C MET A 184 11.43 23.68 -15.72
N CYS A 185 11.20 25.00 -15.65
CA CYS A 185 12.21 26.01 -15.96
C CYS A 185 13.41 25.93 -15.00
N SER A 186 14.55 26.50 -15.41
CA SER A 186 15.81 26.43 -14.66
C SER A 186 15.69 26.97 -13.24
N SER A 187 15.03 28.11 -13.04
CA SER A 187 14.87 28.74 -11.72
C SER A 187 14.07 27.88 -10.73
N LEU A 188 12.99 27.23 -11.19
CA LEU A 188 12.21 26.33 -10.35
C LEU A 188 12.97 25.04 -10.05
N ARG A 189 13.73 24.53 -11.02
CA ARG A 189 14.58 23.34 -10.86
C ARG A 189 15.69 23.57 -9.84
N GLU A 190 16.34 24.72 -9.87
CA GLU A 190 17.36 25.11 -8.88
C GLU A 190 16.75 25.21 -7.47
N THR A 191 15.56 25.79 -7.36
CA THR A 191 14.81 25.85 -6.10
C THR A 191 14.50 24.44 -5.59
N LEU A 192 13.95 23.57 -6.43
CA LEU A 192 13.64 22.18 -6.07
C LEU A 192 14.90 21.40 -5.67
N ASN A 193 16.00 21.53 -6.42
CA ASN A 193 17.29 20.91 -6.09
C ASN A 193 17.82 21.38 -4.74
N THR A 194 17.63 22.66 -4.40
CA THR A 194 18.00 23.21 -3.09
C THR A 194 17.16 22.59 -1.98
N ILE A 195 15.84 22.49 -2.16
CA ILE A 195 14.94 21.82 -1.22
C ILE A 195 15.35 20.35 -1.03
N VAL A 196 15.63 19.62 -2.10
CA VAL A 196 16.08 18.22 -2.05
C VAL A 196 17.39 18.09 -1.25
N LYS A 197 18.36 18.99 -1.45
CA LYS A 197 19.59 19.02 -0.64
C LYS A 197 19.31 19.24 0.84
N VAL A 198 18.40 20.15 1.19
CA VAL A 198 18.00 20.40 2.57
C VAL A 198 17.34 19.16 3.18
N ILE A 199 16.39 18.54 2.47
CA ILE A 199 15.73 17.32 2.93
C ILE A 199 16.76 16.20 3.15
N ASN A 200 17.67 16.00 2.20
CA ASN A 200 18.73 14.99 2.32
C ASN A 200 19.64 15.28 3.52
N TYR A 201 19.99 16.55 3.77
CA TYR A 201 20.75 16.94 4.95
C TYR A 201 20.01 16.62 6.26
N ILE A 202 18.71 16.91 6.33
CA ILE A 202 17.85 16.59 7.49
C ILE A 202 17.79 15.07 7.71
N ARG A 203 17.58 14.29 6.64
CA ARG A 203 17.44 12.83 6.71
C ARG A 203 18.76 12.10 6.92
N SER A 204 19.89 12.69 6.53
CA SER A 204 21.21 12.05 6.64
C SER A 204 21.64 11.76 8.07
N ARG A 205 21.07 12.44 9.08
CA ARG A 205 21.42 12.27 10.49
C ARG A 205 20.18 12.15 11.38
N PRO A 206 20.10 11.14 12.26
CA PRO A 206 18.99 10.98 13.19
C PRO A 206 18.76 12.20 14.11
N LEU A 207 19.82 12.93 14.47
CA LEU A 207 19.71 14.15 15.27
C LEU A 207 19.00 15.27 14.50
N ASN A 208 19.41 15.52 13.25
CA ASN A 208 18.80 16.56 12.40
C ASN A 208 17.31 16.27 12.18
N HIS A 209 16.95 15.01 11.95
CA HIS A 209 15.56 14.61 11.79
C HIS A 209 14.72 14.86 13.06
N ARG A 210 15.24 14.50 14.26
CA ARG A 210 14.55 14.77 15.53
C ARG A 210 14.39 16.27 15.80
N ILE A 211 15.44 17.07 15.57
CA ILE A 211 15.36 18.53 15.72
C ILE A 211 14.32 19.12 14.77
N PHE A 212 14.30 18.67 13.52
CA PHE A 212 13.32 19.12 12.54
C PHE A 212 11.89 18.74 12.93
N GLN A 213 11.67 17.54 13.49
CA GLN A 213 10.36 17.14 14.01
C GLN A 213 9.89 18.08 15.12
N THR A 214 10.75 18.38 16.11
CA THR A 214 10.42 19.35 17.18
C THR A 214 10.09 20.73 16.63
N LEU A 215 10.88 21.23 15.67
CA LEU A 215 10.60 22.51 15.00
C LEU A 215 9.26 22.51 14.28
N CYS A 216 8.89 21.41 13.63
CA CYS A 216 7.59 21.26 13.00
C CYS A 216 6.46 21.26 14.03
N GLU A 217 6.63 20.58 15.17
CA GLU A 217 5.64 20.54 16.26
C GLU A 217 5.42 21.93 16.88
N ASP A 218 6.49 22.68 17.13
CA ASP A 218 6.44 24.04 17.69
C ASP A 218 5.77 25.03 16.73
N GLY A 219 5.99 24.88 15.42
CA GLY A 219 5.37 25.70 14.38
C GLY A 219 3.92 25.30 14.03
N CYS A 220 3.50 24.07 14.34
CA CYS A 220 2.20 23.53 13.91
C CYS A 220 1.00 23.99 14.75
N ASN A 221 1.22 24.69 15.87
CA ASN A 221 0.15 25.31 16.68
C ASN A 221 -0.67 26.40 15.94
N THR A 222 -0.40 26.63 14.65
CA THR A 222 -1.14 27.58 13.79
C THR A 222 -1.72 26.98 12.51
N CYS A 223 -1.54 25.67 12.24
CA CYS A 223 -1.86 25.07 10.94
C CYS A 223 -2.41 23.62 11.03
N ASP A 224 -3.67 23.44 11.44
CA ASP A 224 -4.32 22.12 11.55
C ASP A 224 -4.57 21.39 10.21
N GLY A 225 -4.35 22.03 9.06
CA GLY A 225 -4.68 21.48 7.74
C GLY A 225 -3.58 20.67 7.03
N ILE A 226 -2.33 20.68 7.53
CA ILE A 226 -1.15 20.20 6.77
C ILE A 226 -0.65 18.82 7.23
N GLN A 227 -1.00 18.38 8.45
CA GLN A 227 -0.48 17.13 9.02
C GLN A 227 -0.85 15.87 8.22
N GLY A 228 -2.04 15.83 7.61
CA GLY A 228 -2.47 14.71 6.76
C GLY A 228 -1.74 14.66 5.42
N GLN A 229 -1.35 15.81 4.87
CA GLN A 229 -0.67 15.90 3.58
C GLN A 229 0.81 15.55 3.71
N LEU A 230 1.54 16.09 4.69
CA LEU A 230 2.99 15.87 4.80
C LEU A 230 3.37 14.39 5.02
N ARG A 231 2.50 13.62 5.68
CA ARG A 231 2.72 12.18 5.93
C ARG A 231 2.63 11.33 4.65
N ILE A 232 1.85 11.79 3.66
CA ILE A 232 1.71 11.17 2.33
C ILE A 232 2.81 11.66 1.38
N TYR A 233 3.26 12.91 1.51
CA TYR A 233 4.25 13.50 0.59
C TYR A 233 5.72 13.10 0.87
N LEU A 234 6.08 12.64 2.07
CA LEU A 234 7.49 12.35 2.41
C LEU A 234 7.85 10.87 2.58
N SER A 235 6.86 9.97 2.58
CA SER A 235 7.12 8.52 2.65
C SER A 235 7.47 7.86 1.30
N PRO A 236 6.96 8.31 0.13
CA PRO A 236 7.27 7.67 -1.15
C PRO A 236 8.19 8.50 -2.07
N LEU A 237 8.65 9.69 -1.66
CA LEU A 237 9.72 10.40 -2.35
C LEU A 237 11.10 9.90 -1.89
N LEU A 238 11.32 8.60 -2.15
CA LEU A 238 12.58 7.87 -2.41
C LEU A 238 12.24 6.38 -2.54
#